data_AF-A0A918AX17-F1
#
_entry.id   AF-A0A918AX17-F1
#
_cell.length_a   1.000
_cell.length_b   1.000
_cell.length_c   1.000
_cell.angle_alpha   90.00
_cell.angle_beta   90.00
_cell.angle_gamma   90.00
#
_symmetry.space_group_name_H-M   'P 1'
#
loop_
_entity.id
_entity.type
_entity.pdbx_description
1 polymer ?
#
loop_
_entity_poly.entity_id
_entity_poly.type
_entity_poly.pdbx_seq_one_letter_code
_entity_poly.pdbx_strand_id
1 'polypeptide(L)' 'MHFHDLRHTHKTWLIEDGVPEVLQHKRIGHKFHGVMGVYSHVTGPMIDTMLAALQHRWEQTQEQTGSTTP' A
#
# COMPACT_ATOMS: atom_id res chain seq x y z
N MET A 1 -2.53 10.85 17.65
CA MET A 1 -2.15 10.42 16.29
C MET A 1 -1.18 11.43 15.73
N HIS A 2 0.07 11.01 15.56
CA HIS A 2 1.06 11.81 14.86
C HIS A 2 0.92 11.52 13.35
N PHE A 3 1.12 12.51 12.47
CA PHE A 3 1.00 12.32 11.01
C PHE A 3 1.86 11.16 10.45
N HIS A 4 2.92 10.76 11.16
CA HIS A 4 3.77 9.62 10.80
C HIS A 4 3.07 8.28 11.00
N ASP A 5 2.14 8.17 11.95
CA ASP A 5 1.42 6.93 12.25
C ASP A 5 0.67 6.43 11.01
N LEU A 6 0.00 7.34 10.28
CA LEU A 6 -0.73 7.00 9.05
C LEU A 6 0.18 6.51 7.93
N ARG A 7 1.38 7.06 7.82
CA ARG A 7 2.37 6.64 6.82
C ARG A 7 2.94 5.26 7.16
N HIS A 8 3.16 4.98 8.45
CA HIS A 8 3.56 3.66 8.92
C HIS A 8 2.45 2.62 8.71
N THR A 9 1.20 2.95 9.05
CA THR A 9 0.04 2.09 8.76
C THR A 9 -0.08 1.80 7.26
N HIS A 10 0.03 2.82 6.41
CA HIS A 10 -0.03 2.63 4.96
C HIS A 10 1.08 1.69 4.48
N LYS A 11 2.31 1.86 4.97
CA LYS A 11 3.44 0.97 4.65
C LYS A 11 3.15 -0.47 5.07
N THR A 12 2.56 -0.69 6.25
CA THR A 12 2.17 -2.03 6.70
C THR A 12 1.14 -2.67 5.78
N TRP A 13 0.10 -1.94 5.36
CA TRP A 13 -0.89 -2.48 4.41
C TRP A 13 -0.26 -2.88 3.07
N LEU A 14 0.64 -2.06 2.53
CA LEU A 14 1.34 -2.41 1.30
C LEU A 14 2.18 -3.69 1.45
N ILE A 15 2.75 -3.95 2.63
CA ILE A 15 3.48 -5.20 2.91
C ILE A 15 2.52 -6.39 2.97
N GLU A 16 1.42 -6.26 3.71
CA GLU A 16 0.39 -7.30 3.83
C GLU A 16 -0.25 -7.65 2.47
N ASP A 17 -0.44 -6.66 1.60
CA ASP A 17 -0.97 -6.84 0.24
C ASP A 17 0.07 -7.38 -0.75
N GLY A 18 1.30 -7.66 -0.31
CA GLY A 18 2.35 -8.20 -1.18
C GLY A 18 2.86 -7.22 -2.24
N VAL A 19 2.67 -5.90 -2.03
CA VAL A 19 3.12 -4.88 -2.98
C VAL A 19 4.65 -4.93 -3.10
N PRO A 20 5.25 -4.94 -4.31
CA PRO A 20 6.69 -5.00 -4.45
C PRO A 20 7.44 -3.85 -3.76
N GLU A 21 8.58 -4.13 -3.13
CA GLU A 21 9.30 -3.18 -2.28
C GLU A 21 9.70 -1.88 -3.01
N VAL A 22 10.04 -1.96 -4.30
CA VAL A 22 10.33 -0.79 -5.14
C VAL A 22 9.12 0.15 -5.26
N LEU A 23 7.92 -0.40 -5.37
CA LEU A 23 6.67 0.37 -5.42
C LEU A 23 6.32 0.89 -4.03
N GLN A 24 6.54 0.11 -2.97
CA GLN A 24 6.35 0.59 -1.60
C GLN A 24 7.21 1.83 -1.32
N HIS A 25 8.50 1.80 -1.67
CA HIS A 25 9.42 2.93 -1.50
C HIS A 25 9.01 4.13 -2.33
N LYS A 26 8.67 3.94 -3.62
CA LYS A 26 8.17 5.01 -4.48
C LYS A 26 6.90 5.64 -3.92
N ARG A 27 5.95 4.83 -3.45
CA ARG A 27 4.63 5.28 -2.94
C ARG A 27 4.75 6.16 -1.70
N ILE A 28 5.65 5.79 -0.79
CA ILE A 28 5.93 6.62 0.38
C ILE A 28 6.93 7.74 0.06
N GLY A 29 7.59 7.76 -1.10
CA GLY A 29 8.59 8.77 -1.43
C GLY A 29 9.94 8.56 -0.73
N HIS A 30 10.29 7.31 -0.43
CA HIS A 30 11.62 6.91 0.03
C HIS A 30 12.50 6.50 -1.15
N LYS A 31 13.80 6.71 -1.03
CA LYS A 31 14.78 6.14 -1.96
C LYS A 31 14.90 4.64 -1.71
N PHE A 32 14.93 3.85 -2.79
CA PHE A 32 15.21 2.43 -2.72
C PHE A 32 16.71 2.22 -2.98
N HIS A 33 17.46 1.82 -1.95
CA HIS A 33 18.92 1.75 -2.00
C HIS A 33 19.43 0.35 -2.39
N GLY A 34 20.71 0.27 -2.72
CA GLY A 34 21.39 -0.99 -3.04
C GLY A 34 21.13 -1.47 -4.48
N VAL A 35 21.63 -2.67 -4.78
CA VAL A 35 21.55 -3.30 -6.11
C VAL A 35 20.09 -3.40 -6.58
N MET A 36 19.19 -3.79 -5.67
CA MET A 36 17.76 -3.89 -5.99
C MET A 36 17.17 -2.56 -6.44
N GLY A 37 17.59 -1.44 -5.85
CA GLY A 37 17.16 -0.10 -6.24
C GLY A 37 17.60 0.33 -7.63
N VAL A 38 18.74 -0.19 -8.11
CA VAL A 38 19.26 0.11 -9.45
C VAL A 38 18.49 -0.65 -10.53
N TYR A 39 18.12 -1.91 -10.27
CA TYR A 39 17.53 -2.79 -11.27
C TYR A 39 16.00 -2.92 -11.19
N SER A 40 15.38 -2.43 -10.11
CA SER A 40 13.94 -2.51 -9.96
C SER A 40 13.27 -1.26 -10.51
N HIS A 41 12.28 -1.46 -11.38
CA HIS A 41 11.43 -0.38 -11.88
C HIS A 41 9.99 -0.64 -11.51
N VAL A 42 9.27 0.42 -11.15
CA VAL A 42 7.82 0.36 -10.98
C VAL A 42 7.18 0.24 -12.36
N THR A 43 6.32 -0.76 -12.53
CA THR A 43 5.55 -0.99 -13.76
C THR A 43 4.08 -0.66 -13.54
N GLY A 44 3.34 -0.45 -14.63
CA GLY A 44 1.88 -0.25 -14.59
C GLY A 44 1.14 -1.38 -13.85
N PRO A 45 1.35 -2.66 -14.20
CA PRO A 45 0.68 -3.78 -13.53
C PRO A 45 0.90 -3.85 -12.02
N MET A 46 2.09 -3.44 -11.53
CA MET A 46 2.33 -3.35 -10.08
C MET A 46 1.43 -2.30 -9.42
N ILE A 47 1.24 -1.16 -10.10
CA ILE A 47 0.37 -0.08 -9.63
C ILE A 47 -1.08 -0.56 -9.63
N ASP A 48 -1.53 -1.18 -10.73
CA ASP A 48 -2.91 -1.66 -10.86
C ASP A 48 -3.25 -2.69 -9.78
N THR A 49 -2.33 -3.62 -9.51
CA THR A 49 -2.48 -4.62 -8.43
C THR A 49 -2.56 -3.96 -7.05
N MET A 50 -1.68 -2.99 -6.77
CA MET A 50 -1.71 -2.25 -5.51
C MET A 50 -3.02 -1.47 -5.34
N LEU A 51 -3.52 -0.82 -6.41
CA LEU A 51 -4.77 -0.08 -6.38
C LEU A 51 -5.96 -1.01 -6.13
N ALA A 52 -6.01 -2.16 -6.79
CA ALA A 52 -7.05 -3.17 -6.56
C ALA A 52 -7.08 -3.66 -5.11
N ALA A 53 -5.91 -3.93 -4.51
CA ALA A 53 -5.82 -4.36 -3.11
C ALA A 53 -6.30 -3.27 -2.14
N LEU A 54 -5.88 -2.02 -2.35
CA LEU A 54 -6.32 -0.89 -1.53
C LEU A 54 -7.82 -0.61 -1.67
N GLN A 55 -8.35 -0.75 -2.89
CA GLN A 55 -9.78 -0.63 -3.16
C GLN A 55 -10.57 -1.70 -2.41
N HIS A 56 -10.15 -2.95 -2.48
CA HIS A 56 -10.78 -4.05 -1.76
C HIS A 56 -10.79 -3.81 -0.23
N ARG A 57 -9.68 -3.33 0.35
CA ARG A 57 -9.64 -2.96 1.77
C ARG A 57 -10.66 -1.88 2.12
N TRP A 58 -10.81 -0.88 1.26
CA TRP A 58 -11.80 0.18 1.45
C TRP A 58 -13.24 -0.36 1.39
N GLU A 59 -13.56 -1.19 0.40
CA GLU A 59 -14.88 -1.83 0.27
C GLU A 59 -15.25 -2.66 1.50
N GLN A 60 -14.30 -3.45 2.01
CA GLN A 60 -14.50 -4.26 3.22
C GLN A 60 -14.78 -3.41 4.47
N THR A 61 -14.18 -2.22 4.60
CA THR A 61 -14.52 -1.30 5.70
C THR A 61 -15.94 -0.72 5.60
N GLN A 62 -16.46 -0.54 4.37
CA GLN A 62 -17.85 -0.08 4.15
C GLN A 62 -18.87 -1.16 4.51
N GLU A 63 -18.59 -2.43 4.19
CA GLU A 63 -19.46 -3.57 4.54
C GLU A 63 -19.57 -3.74 6.06
N GLN A 64 -18.45 -3.59 6.78
CA GLN A 64 -18.43 -3.67 8.25
C GLN A 64 -19.19 -2.53 8.92
N THR A 65 -19.17 -1.33 8.34
CA THR A 65 -19.94 -0.18 8.85
C THR A 65 -21.43 -0.26 8.51
N GLY A 66 -21.80 -0.87 7.37
CA GLY A 66 -23.21 -1.12 7.01
C GLY A 66 -23.89 -2.24 7.81
N SER A 67 -23.13 -3.17 8.39
CA SER A 67 -23.64 -4.27 9.22
C SER A 67 -23.90 -3.88 10.68
N THR A 68 -23.60 -2.63 11.09
CA THR A 68 -23.88 -2.15 12.45
C THR A 68 -25.19 -1.34 12.45
N THR A 69 -26.31 -2.02 12.28
CA THR A 69 -27.64 -1.48 12.64
C THR A 69 -28.12 -2.25 13.88
N PRO A 70 -28.52 -1.59 14.99
CA PRO A 70 -29.01 -2.25 16.19
C PRO A 70 -30.32 -3.02 15.97
#